data_AF-A0A7W7ZAQ5-F1
#
_entry.id   AF-A0A7W7ZAQ5-F1
#
_cell.length_a   1.000
_cell.length_b   1.000
_cell.length_c   1.000
_cell.angle_alpha   90.00
_cell.angle_beta   90.00
_cell.angle_gamma   90.00
#
_symmetry.space_group_name_H-M   'P 1'
#
loop_
_entity.id
_entity.type
_entity.pdbx_description
1 polymer ?
#
loop_
_entity_poly.entity_id
_entity_poly.type
_entity_poly.pdbx_seq_one_letter_code
_entity_poly.pdbx_strand_id
1 'polypeptide(L)'
;MSGASSLAKNWPYAGYHITIFSTGEEEALEGPNGLGGYVQFYPVNALAEAGAHVDTFTNWHSNVVVDRELITGQQPMSADEFGNTLIAKLNGSSR
;
A
#
# COMPACT_ATOMS: atom_id res chain seq x y z
N MET A 1 4.72 14.93 18.58
CA MET A 1 4.00 13.76 18.02
C MET A 1 3.33 14.26 16.75
N SER A 2 3.73 13.76 15.59
CA SER A 2 3.10 14.09 14.30
C SER A 2 1.63 13.65 14.31
N GLY A 3 0.76 14.30 13.55
CA GLY A 3 -0.68 13.99 13.52
C GLY A 3 -1.02 12.54 13.12
N ALA A 4 -0.09 11.84 12.47
CA ALA A 4 -0.23 10.43 12.08
C ALA A 4 -0.29 9.48 13.29
N SER A 5 0.51 9.72 14.35
CA SER A 5 0.59 8.80 15.49
C SER A 5 -0.71 8.74 16.31
N SER A 6 -1.52 9.80 16.33
CA SER A 6 -2.84 9.77 16.98
C SER A 6 -3.87 8.98 16.17
N LEU A 7 -3.76 8.98 14.84
CA LEU A 7 -4.66 8.24 13.95
C LEU A 7 -4.36 6.74 13.93
N ALA A 8 -3.12 6.36 14.25
CA ALA A 8 -2.65 4.97 14.32
C ALA A 8 -3.20 4.16 15.51
N LYS A 9 -3.74 4.82 16.54
CA LYS A 9 -4.16 4.13 17.78
C LYS A 9 -5.26 3.11 17.48
N ASN A 10 -5.02 1.84 17.82
CA ASN A 10 -5.92 0.71 17.58
C ASN A 10 -6.26 0.48 16.11
N TRP A 11 -5.36 0.83 15.19
CA TRP A 11 -5.56 0.53 13.77
C TRP A 11 -5.61 -1.01 13.57
N PRO A 12 -6.68 -1.55 12.97
CA PRO A 12 -6.95 -3.00 12.96
C PRO A 12 -5.94 -3.82 12.16
N TYR A 13 -5.17 -3.18 11.28
CA TYR A 13 -4.17 -3.84 10.43
C TYR A 13 -2.74 -3.75 11.00
N ALA A 14 -2.57 -3.32 12.25
CA ALA A 14 -1.27 -3.42 12.92
C ALA A 14 -0.78 -4.89 12.89
N GLY A 15 0.45 -5.10 12.43
CA GLY A 15 1.08 -6.40 12.23
C GLY A 15 0.75 -7.09 10.91
N TYR A 16 -0.08 -6.51 10.02
CA TYR A 16 -0.30 -7.06 8.69
C TYR A 16 0.85 -6.72 7.73
N HIS A 17 1.13 -7.63 6.81
CA HIS A 17 1.91 -7.36 5.61
C HIS A 17 1.03 -6.74 4.54
N ILE A 18 1.44 -5.60 4.02
CA ILE A 18 0.73 -4.85 2.97
C ILE A 18 1.71 -4.25 1.98
N THR A 19 1.17 -3.82 0.83
CA THR A 19 1.85 -2.88 -0.05
C THR A 19 1.00 -1.63 -0.28
N ILE A 20 1.63 -0.58 -0.77
CA ILE A 20 1.06 0.74 -1.05
C ILE A 20 1.97 1.45 -2.05
N PHE A 21 1.48 2.50 -2.71
CA PHE A 21 2.28 3.34 -3.61
C PHE A 21 3.56 3.78 -2.91
N SER A 22 4.70 3.50 -3.54
CA SER A 22 5.99 3.60 -2.87
C SER A 22 6.47 5.04 -2.75
N THR A 23 7.36 5.30 -1.79
CA THR A 23 8.02 6.62 -1.65
C THR A 23 8.68 7.06 -2.96
N GLY A 24 9.39 6.17 -3.65
CA GLY A 24 10.04 6.52 -4.92
C GLY A 24 9.06 6.81 -6.05
N GLU A 25 7.83 6.27 -6.01
CA GLU A 25 6.79 6.61 -6.98
C GLU A 25 6.13 7.96 -6.65
N GLU A 26 5.91 8.27 -5.37
CA GLU A 26 5.49 9.62 -4.94
C GLU A 26 6.53 10.66 -5.38
N GLU A 27 7.80 10.49 -5.02
CA GLU A 27 8.90 11.40 -5.36
C GLU A 27 9.01 11.64 -6.88
N ALA A 28 8.73 10.62 -7.69
CA ALA A 28 8.76 10.75 -9.15
C ALA A 28 7.61 11.60 -9.71
N LEU A 29 6.49 11.71 -8.98
CA LEU A 29 5.31 12.49 -9.38
C LEU A 29 5.22 13.83 -8.65
N GLU A 30 5.98 14.07 -7.60
CA GLU A 30 5.99 15.35 -6.90
C GLU A 30 6.47 16.53 -7.77
N GLY A 31 6.08 17.72 -7.36
CA GLY A 31 6.47 18.98 -7.98
C GLY A 31 5.47 19.51 -9.02
N PRO A 32 5.78 20.67 -9.62
CA PRO A 32 4.83 21.45 -10.44
C PRO A 32 4.38 20.73 -11.72
N ASN A 33 5.18 19.78 -12.22
CA ASN A 33 4.90 19.06 -13.47
C ASN A 33 4.15 17.74 -13.26
N GLY A 34 3.97 17.31 -12.01
CA GLY A 34 3.19 16.12 -11.66
C GLY A 34 2.03 16.48 -10.75
N LEU A 35 2.15 16.21 -9.45
CA LEU A 35 1.12 16.45 -8.43
C LEU A 35 0.80 17.94 -8.20
N GLY A 36 1.59 18.87 -8.75
CA GLY A 36 1.46 20.30 -8.51
C GLY A 36 2.00 20.76 -7.14
N GLY A 37 2.72 19.88 -6.45
CA GLY A 37 3.21 20.09 -5.09
C GLY A 37 3.86 18.83 -4.52
N TYR A 38 4.02 18.77 -3.20
CA TYR A 38 4.63 17.66 -2.48
C TYR A 38 3.58 16.98 -1.59
N VAL A 39 3.73 15.68 -1.37
CA VAL A 39 2.89 14.97 -0.41
C VAL A 39 3.23 15.41 1.01
N GLN A 40 2.21 15.42 1.87
CA GLN A 40 2.40 15.87 3.26
C GLN A 40 3.10 14.81 4.13
N PHE A 41 3.04 13.55 3.70
CA PHE A 41 3.73 12.42 4.28
C PHE A 41 3.76 11.28 3.25
N TYR A 42 4.74 10.40 3.36
CA TYR A 42 4.81 9.21 2.53
C TYR A 42 3.94 8.09 3.11
N PRO A 43 3.04 7.48 2.32
CA PRO A 43 2.15 6.42 2.80
C PRO A 43 2.88 5.22 3.40
N VAL A 44 4.02 4.83 2.82
CA VAL A 44 4.89 3.76 3.34
C VAL A 44 5.25 4.02 4.80
N ASN A 45 5.73 5.23 5.10
CA ASN A 45 6.14 5.60 6.45
C ASN A 45 4.94 5.70 7.40
N ALA A 46 3.83 6.32 6.95
CA ALA A 46 2.65 6.49 7.79
C ALA A 46 2.01 5.14 8.18
N LEU A 47 1.98 4.17 7.27
CA LEU A 47 1.44 2.83 7.53
C LEU A 47 2.40 1.99 8.39
N ALA A 48 3.72 2.13 8.19
CA ALA A 48 4.72 1.52 9.05
C ALA A 48 4.65 2.09 10.49
N GLU A 49 4.50 3.40 10.65
CA GLU A 49 4.26 4.06 11.94
C GLU A 49 2.96 3.59 12.60
N ALA A 50 1.94 3.26 11.80
CA ALA A 50 0.70 2.67 12.29
C ALA A 50 0.83 1.18 12.67
N GLY A 51 1.97 0.55 12.37
CA GLY A 51 2.31 -0.80 12.78
C GLY A 51 2.19 -1.86 11.69
N ALA A 52 1.97 -1.51 10.42
CA ALA A 52 2.03 -2.48 9.33
C ALA A 52 3.48 -2.79 8.91
N HIS A 53 3.68 -3.98 8.35
CA HIS A 53 4.87 -4.33 7.58
C HIS A 53 4.59 -3.95 6.12
N VAL A 54 5.27 -2.90 5.63
CA VAL A 54 5.04 -2.39 4.27
C VAL A 54 6.12 -2.92 3.34
N ASP A 55 5.73 -3.80 2.42
CA ASP A 55 6.58 -4.37 1.39
C ASP A 55 6.38 -3.61 0.07
N THR A 56 7.45 -3.01 -0.45
CA THR A 56 7.45 -2.35 -1.77
C THR A 56 8.33 -3.10 -2.76
N PHE A 57 7.98 -2.99 -4.03
CA PHE A 57 8.77 -3.52 -5.14
C PHE A 57 9.17 -2.39 -6.10
N THR A 58 9.90 -2.77 -7.15
CA THR A 58 10.36 -1.86 -8.20
C THR A 58 9.22 -0.97 -8.70
N ASN A 59 9.45 0.34 -8.68
CA ASN A 59 8.49 1.34 -9.16
C ASN A 59 7.95 0.96 -10.53
N TRP A 60 6.67 1.22 -10.76
CA TRP A 60 6.00 0.99 -12.05
C TRP A 60 5.94 -0.48 -12.49
N HIS A 61 6.20 -1.43 -11.59
CA HIS A 61 5.96 -2.86 -11.81
C HIS A 61 4.80 -3.38 -10.96
N SER A 62 4.27 -4.55 -11.31
CA SER A 62 3.24 -5.21 -10.51
C SER A 62 3.80 -5.66 -9.17
N ASN A 63 3.05 -5.40 -8.10
CA ASN A 63 3.32 -5.90 -6.76
C ASN A 63 1.98 -6.05 -6.00
N VAL A 64 1.63 -7.28 -5.68
CA VAL A 64 0.44 -7.63 -4.90
C VAL A 64 0.87 -8.37 -3.66
N VAL A 65 0.44 -7.88 -2.50
CA VAL A 65 0.67 -8.53 -1.21
C VAL A 65 -0.63 -9.09 -0.69
N VAL A 66 -0.57 -10.35 -0.27
CA VAL A 66 -1.69 -11.09 0.32
C VAL A 66 -1.31 -11.48 1.74
N ASP A 67 -2.03 -10.95 2.73
CA ASP A 67 -1.92 -11.37 4.11
C ASP A 67 -3.30 -11.75 4.65
N ARG A 68 -3.50 -13.04 4.92
CA ARG A 68 -4.78 -13.64 5.30
C ARG A 68 -5.90 -13.24 4.31
N GLU A 69 -6.85 -12.42 4.76
CA GLU A 69 -7.97 -11.87 3.98
C GLU A 69 -7.65 -10.57 3.25
N LEU A 70 -6.60 -9.85 3.66
CA LEU A 70 -6.25 -8.56 3.09
C LEU A 70 -5.39 -8.76 1.83
N ILE A 71 -5.86 -8.18 0.72
CA ILE A 71 -5.13 -8.11 -0.55
C ILE A 71 -4.86 -6.62 -0.81
N THR A 72 -3.60 -6.28 -1.07
CA THR A 72 -3.19 -4.91 -1.42
C THR A 72 -2.37 -4.94 -2.70
N GLY A 73 -2.51 -3.89 -3.52
CA GLY A 73 -1.72 -3.69 -4.72
C GLY A 73 -0.99 -2.35 -4.63
N GLN A 74 0.27 -2.31 -5.05
CA GLN A 74 1.13 -1.14 -4.87
C GLN A 74 0.64 0.06 -5.70
N GLN A 75 0.28 -0.18 -6.96
CA GLN A 75 0.08 0.87 -7.95
C GLN A 75 -0.72 0.34 -9.15
N PRO A 76 -1.15 1.19 -10.11
CA PRO A 76 -1.99 0.78 -11.23
C PRO A 76 -1.53 -0.45 -12.02
N MET A 77 -0.22 -0.67 -12.23
CA MET A 77 0.26 -1.86 -12.95
C MET A 77 0.03 -3.18 -12.19
N SER A 78 -0.36 -3.11 -10.93
CA SER A 78 -0.74 -4.28 -10.13
C SER A 78 -2.19 -4.72 -10.37
N ALA A 79 -2.98 -3.99 -11.16
CA ALA A 79 -4.41 -4.20 -11.30
C ALA A 79 -4.78 -5.62 -11.81
N ASP A 80 -4.09 -6.09 -12.86
CA ASP A 80 -4.38 -7.42 -13.43
C ASP A 80 -4.04 -8.54 -12.45
N GLU A 81 -2.87 -8.48 -11.80
CA GLU A 81 -2.46 -9.45 -10.78
C GLU A 81 -3.40 -9.41 -9.57
N PHE A 82 -3.79 -8.22 -9.13
CA PHE A 82 -4.72 -8.02 -8.02
C PHE A 82 -6.07 -8.68 -8.32
N GLY A 83 -6.62 -8.44 -9.52
CA GLY A 83 -7.89 -9.03 -9.96
C GLY A 83 -7.84 -10.56 -9.99
N ASN A 84 -6.78 -11.12 -10.59
CA ASN A 84 -6.57 -12.56 -10.62
C ASN A 84 -6.47 -13.16 -9.21
N THR A 85 -5.74 -12.49 -8.31
CA THR A 85 -5.56 -12.90 -6.92
C THR A 85 -6.86 -12.87 -6.13
N LEU A 86 -7.67 -11.83 -6.31
CA LEU A 86 -8.99 -11.69 -5.69
C LEU A 86 -9.91 -12.84 -6.10
N ILE A 87 -10.03 -13.11 -7.41
CA ILE A 87 -10.88 -14.19 -7.91
C ILE A 87 -10.41 -15.56 -7.38
N ALA A 88 -9.10 -15.80 -7.36
CA ALA A 88 -8.54 -17.03 -6.79
C ALA A 88 -8.91 -17.20 -5.30
N LYS A 89 -8.84 -16.13 -4.51
CA LYS A 89 -9.19 -16.14 -3.09
C LYS A 89 -10.68 -16.40 -2.84
N LEU A 90 -11.56 -15.80 -3.64
CA LEU A 90 -13.01 -16.02 -3.54
C LEU A 90 -13.38 -17.47 -3.90
N ASN A 91 -12.80 -18.01 -4.96
CA ASN A 91 -13.01 -19.40 -5.35
C ASN A 91 -12.45 -20.39 -4.33
N GLY A 92 -11.31 -20.09 -3.71
CA GLY A 92 -10.70 -20.93 -2.68
C GLY A 92 -11.45 -20.93 -1.34
N SER A 93 -12.17 -19.84 -1.04
CA SER A 93 -12.95 -19.68 0.20
C SER A 93 -14.34 -20.33 0.16
N SER A 94 -14.78 -20.80 -1.02
CA SER A 94 -16.10 -21.41 -1.22
C SER A 94 -16.17 -22.89 -0.80
N ARG A 95 -15.41 -23.30 0.24
CA ARG A 95 -15.36 -24.68 0.73
C ARG A 95 -16.15 -24.88 2.03
#